data_AF-X1QRD4-F1
#
_entry.id   AF-X1QRD4-F1
#
_cell.length_a   1.000
_cell.length_b   1.000
_cell.length_c   1.000
_cell.angle_alpha   90.00
_cell.angle_beta   90.00
_cell.angle_gamma   90.00
#
_symmetry.space_group_name_H-M   'P 1'
#
loop_
_entity.id
_entity.type
_entity.pdbx_description
1 polymer ?
#
loop_
_entity_poly.entity_id
_entity_poly.type
_entity_poly.pdbx_seq_one_letter_code
_entity_poly.pdbx_strand_id
1 'polypeptide(L)'
;IGLADMYSDMISNGTYSERIEQNRAVRDIIDSGQKAFPARVVKAFLNQISFFPLSSYVKLNDRSVGRVANTHPGFPLKPTVEIIYDSLGSKLQKPRIVDLSQQILLYVTGSIDEKDIA
;
A
#
# COMPACT_ATOMS: atom_id res chain seq x y z
N ILE A 1 -21.73 -8.80 -9.87
CA ILE A 1 -20.28 -8.65 -9.60
C ILE A 1 -19.98 -7.16 -9.64
N GLY A 2 -19.61 -6.57 -8.51
CA GLY A 2 -19.28 -5.14 -8.37
C GLY A 2 -17.76 -4.89 -8.33
N LEU A 3 -17.34 -3.62 -8.41
CA LEU A 3 -15.93 -3.20 -8.28
C LEU A 3 -15.29 -3.68 -6.96
N ALA A 4 -16.08 -3.72 -5.88
CA ALA A 4 -15.63 -4.21 -4.58
C ALA A 4 -15.33 -5.71 -4.59
N ASP A 5 -16.14 -6.52 -5.28
CA ASP A 5 -15.92 -7.97 -5.42
C ASP A 5 -14.62 -8.23 -6.19
N MET A 6 -14.41 -7.52 -7.31
CA MET A 6 -13.18 -7.61 -8.09
C MET A 6 -11.93 -7.27 -7.26
N TYR A 7 -12.01 -6.21 -6.44
CA TYR A 7 -10.94 -5.80 -5.53
C TYR A 7 -10.66 -6.83 -4.44
N SER A 8 -11.73 -7.37 -3.83
CA SER A 8 -11.61 -8.43 -2.83
C SER A 8 -10.95 -9.68 -3.41
N ASP A 9 -11.31 -10.08 -4.63
CA ASP A 9 -10.70 -11.23 -5.30
C ASP A 9 -9.21 -11.02 -5.60
N MET A 10 -8.80 -9.81 -5.99
CA MET A 10 -7.38 -9.48 -6.21
C MET A 10 -6.57 -9.52 -4.92
N ILE A 11 -7.12 -9.01 -3.81
CA ILE A 11 -6.44 -9.02 -2.52
C ILE A 11 -6.46 -10.39 -1.86
N SER A 12 -7.53 -11.16 -2.03
CA SER A 12 -7.68 -12.45 -1.39
C SER A 12 -6.86 -13.54 -2.08
N ASN A 13 -6.64 -13.43 -3.39
CA ASN A 13 -5.83 -14.40 -4.16
C ASN A 13 -4.36 -14.00 -4.30
N GLY A 14 -4.06 -12.70 -4.14
CA GLY A 14 -2.69 -12.23 -4.03
C GLY A 14 -2.27 -12.22 -2.58
N THR A 15 -1.32 -13.08 -2.20
CA THR A 15 -0.55 -12.85 -0.96
C THR A 15 -0.11 -11.39 -1.02
N TYR A 16 -0.59 -10.56 -0.10
CA TYR A 16 -0.23 -9.16 0.00
C TYR A 16 1.32 -8.96 -0.04
N SER A 17 2.03 -10.02 0.34
CA SER A 17 3.47 -10.24 0.43
C SER A 17 4.18 -10.61 -0.89
N GLU A 18 3.49 -11.05 -1.96
CA GLU A 18 4.15 -11.46 -3.21
C GLU A 18 3.94 -10.44 -4.33
N ARG A 19 4.89 -9.50 -4.42
CA ARG A 19 5.25 -8.84 -5.69
C ARG A 19 4.09 -8.19 -6.43
N ILE A 20 3.18 -7.54 -5.71
CA ILE A 20 2.45 -6.47 -6.36
C ILE A 20 3.48 -5.35 -6.53
N GLU A 21 4.10 -5.30 -7.73
CA GLU A 21 4.42 -4.03 -8.37
C GLU A 21 3.21 -3.14 -8.10
N GLN A 22 3.25 -2.26 -7.11
CA GLN A 22 2.07 -1.56 -6.60
C GLN A 22 1.30 -0.80 -7.70
N ASN A 23 2.06 -0.39 -8.71
CA ASN A 23 1.54 0.17 -9.94
C ASN A 23 0.74 -0.82 -10.80
N ARG A 24 1.04 -2.13 -10.75
CA ARG A 24 0.34 -3.19 -11.46
C ARG A 24 -1.07 -3.40 -10.91
N ALA A 25 -1.29 -3.51 -9.60
CA ALA A 25 -2.66 -3.68 -9.08
C ALA A 25 -3.55 -2.47 -9.39
N VAL A 26 -3.01 -1.25 -9.26
CA VAL A 26 -3.70 -0.03 -9.69
C VAL A 26 -4.01 -0.10 -11.19
N ARG A 27 -3.02 -0.47 -12.03
CA ARG A 27 -3.21 -0.63 -13.47
C ARG A 27 -4.23 -1.71 -13.81
N ASP A 28 -4.23 -2.83 -13.14
CA ASP A 28 -5.16 -3.94 -13.37
C ASP A 28 -6.59 -3.53 -13.01
N ILE A 29 -6.80 -2.76 -11.93
CA ILE A 29 -8.11 -2.17 -11.60
C ILE A 29 -8.53 -1.14 -12.65
N ILE A 30 -7.61 -0.32 -13.13
CA ILE A 30 -7.90 0.65 -14.19
C ILE A 30 -8.28 -0.07 -15.48
N ASP A 31 -7.48 -1.03 -15.92
CA ASP A 31 -7.61 -1.72 -17.21
C ASP A 31 -8.81 -2.69 -17.23
N SER A 32 -9.07 -3.40 -16.13
CA SER A 32 -10.23 -4.30 -16.01
C SER A 32 -11.50 -3.55 -15.61
N GLY A 33 -11.40 -2.60 -14.69
CA GLY A 33 -12.51 -1.82 -14.17
C GLY A 33 -13.09 -0.86 -15.21
N GLN A 34 -12.26 -0.22 -16.05
CA GLN A 34 -12.78 0.66 -17.11
C GLN A 34 -13.50 -0.09 -18.24
N LYS A 35 -13.24 -1.39 -18.41
CA LYS A 35 -13.97 -2.23 -19.36
C LYS A 35 -15.37 -2.59 -18.85
N ALA A 36 -15.56 -2.67 -17.53
CA ALA A 36 -16.80 -3.11 -16.89
C ALA A 36 -17.63 -1.95 -16.28
N PHE A 37 -17.01 -0.81 -15.97
CA PHE A 37 -17.63 0.30 -15.26
C PHE A 37 -17.22 1.66 -15.85
N PRO A 38 -18.07 2.71 -15.73
CA PRO A 38 -17.70 4.05 -16.15
C PRO A 38 -16.47 4.56 -15.42
N ALA A 39 -15.57 5.25 -16.13
CA ALA A 39 -14.30 5.75 -15.57
C ALA A 39 -14.48 6.62 -14.31
N ARG A 40 -15.58 7.39 -14.21
CA ARG A 40 -15.90 8.17 -12.99
C ARG A 40 -16.11 7.27 -11.77
N VAL A 41 -16.75 6.11 -11.94
CA VAL A 41 -17.02 5.16 -10.86
C VAL A 41 -15.72 4.48 -10.42
N VAL A 42 -14.91 4.02 -11.39
CA VAL A 42 -13.58 3.44 -11.11
C VAL A 42 -12.69 4.43 -10.36
N LYS A 43 -12.66 5.69 -10.80
CA LYS A 43 -11.89 6.76 -10.14
C LYS A 43 -12.40 7.06 -8.73
N ALA A 44 -13.72 7.14 -8.54
CA ALA A 44 -14.31 7.33 -7.22
C ALA A 44 -13.94 6.18 -6.27
N PHE A 45 -13.96 4.95 -6.77
CA PHE A 45 -13.56 3.76 -6.02
C PHE A 45 -12.08 3.81 -5.63
N LEU A 46 -11.17 4.03 -6.59
CA LEU A 46 -9.72 4.16 -6.35
C LEU A 46 -9.36 5.27 -5.36
N ASN A 47 -10.16 6.34 -5.30
CA ASN A 47 -9.96 7.42 -4.35
C ASN A 47 -10.38 7.07 -2.91
N GLN A 48 -11.18 6.01 -2.71
CA GLN A 48 -11.68 5.59 -1.40
C GLN A 48 -10.93 4.40 -0.83
N ILE A 49 -10.26 3.61 -1.68
CA ILE A 49 -9.49 2.43 -1.24
C ILE A 49 -8.03 2.79 -1.00
N SER A 50 -7.40 2.10 -0.06
CA SER A 50 -5.94 2.11 0.14
C SER A 50 -5.42 0.73 -0.23
N PHE A 51 -4.30 0.65 -0.94
CA PHE A 51 -3.65 -0.65 -1.10
C PHE A 51 -3.02 -1.09 0.21
N PHE A 52 -2.76 -0.18 1.14
CA PHE A 52 -2.11 -0.43 2.43
C PHE A 52 -3.12 -0.43 3.57
N PRO A 53 -3.45 -1.61 4.13
CA PRO A 53 -4.29 -1.68 5.33
C PRO A 53 -3.63 -0.94 6.49
N LEU A 54 -4.44 -0.33 7.36
CA LEU A 54 -3.94 0.24 8.59
C LEU A 54 -3.28 -0.84 9.45
N SER A 55 -2.23 -0.45 10.17
CA SER A 55 -1.43 -1.34 11.03
C SER A 55 -0.70 -2.48 10.30
N SER A 56 -0.72 -2.55 8.97
CA SER A 56 0.14 -3.47 8.24
C SER A 56 1.59 -3.00 8.26
N TYR A 57 2.53 -3.93 8.14
CA TYR A 57 3.94 -3.61 8.05
C TYR A 57 4.39 -3.57 6.59
N VAL A 58 5.19 -2.57 6.28
CA VAL A 58 5.65 -2.27 4.93
C VAL A 58 7.14 -2.01 4.92
N LYS A 59 7.79 -2.44 3.85
CA LYS A 59 9.20 -2.17 3.54
C LYS A 59 9.30 -0.96 2.64
N LEU A 60 10.17 -0.02 2.94
CA LEU A 60 10.45 1.11 2.07
C LEU A 60 11.67 0.84 1.18
N ASN A 61 11.84 1.63 0.13
CA ASN A 61 12.93 1.47 -0.84
C ASN A 61 14.32 1.71 -0.26
N ASP A 62 14.43 2.41 0.87
CA ASP A 62 15.67 2.55 1.64
C ASP A 62 15.95 1.36 2.58
N ARG A 63 15.14 0.30 2.49
CA ARG A 63 15.13 -0.91 3.33
C ARG A 63 14.60 -0.71 4.76
N SER A 64 14.20 0.49 5.14
CA SER A 64 13.52 0.70 6.42
C SER A 64 12.19 -0.06 6.46
N VAL A 65 11.76 -0.41 7.67
CA VAL A 65 10.48 -1.08 7.91
C VAL A 65 9.64 -0.23 8.82
N GLY A 66 8.38 -0.06 8.45
CA GLY A 66 7.44 0.69 9.24
C GLY A 66 6.04 0.11 9.18
N ARG A 67 5.21 0.59 10.09
CA ARG A 67 3.80 0.25 10.20
C ARG A 67 2.95 1.35 9.59
N VAL A 68 1.93 1.00 8.83
CA VAL A 68 0.99 1.96 8.24
C VAL A 68 0.18 2.61 9.36
N ALA A 69 0.39 3.91 9.55
CA ALA A 69 -0.27 4.71 10.58
C ALA A 69 -1.51 5.43 10.05
N ASN A 70 -1.50 5.83 8.78
CA ASN A 70 -2.65 6.47 8.14
C ASN A 70 -2.66 6.21 6.63
N THR A 71 -3.84 6.29 6.02
CA THR A 71 -4.03 6.17 4.56
C THR A 71 -4.61 7.46 4.00
N HIS A 72 -4.32 7.76 2.73
CA HIS A 72 -4.75 8.99 2.09
C HIS A 72 -5.75 8.72 0.96
N PRO A 73 -7.01 9.15 1.09
CA PRO A 73 -7.96 9.16 -0.01
C PRO A 73 -7.39 9.95 -1.20
N GLY A 74 -7.28 9.31 -2.37
CA GLY A 74 -6.67 9.90 -3.57
C GLY A 74 -5.17 9.65 -3.75
N PHE A 75 -4.47 9.16 -2.73
CA PHE A 75 -3.08 8.67 -2.84
C PHE A 75 -2.96 7.25 -2.27
N PRO A 76 -3.59 6.26 -2.89
CA PRO A 76 -3.71 4.91 -2.35
C PRO A 76 -2.37 4.17 -2.24
N LEU A 77 -1.31 4.71 -2.86
CA LEU A 77 0.06 4.19 -2.81
C LEU A 77 0.99 4.96 -1.86
N LYS A 78 0.53 6.03 -1.22
CA LYS A 78 1.36 6.90 -0.38
C LYS A 78 0.77 7.05 1.03
N PRO A 79 0.77 5.98 1.84
CA PRO A 79 0.33 6.05 3.22
C PRO A 79 1.29 6.87 4.09
N THR A 80 0.82 7.26 5.27
CA THR A 80 1.71 7.66 6.37
C THR A 80 2.20 6.40 7.07
N VAL A 81 3.51 6.30 7.26
CA VAL A 81 4.18 5.13 7.85
C VAL A 81 4.93 5.55 9.11
N GLU A 82 4.72 4.83 10.19
CA GLU A 82 5.51 4.87 11.41
C GLU A 82 6.71 3.93 11.25
N ILE A 83 7.90 4.48 11.03
CA ILE A 83 9.15 3.73 10.91
C ILE A 83 9.53 3.14 12.27
N ILE A 84 9.74 1.82 12.30
CA ILE A 84 10.09 1.05 13.50
C ILE A 84 11.52 0.51 13.38
N TYR A 85 11.96 0.20 12.16
CA TYR A 85 13.33 -0.22 11.86
C TYR A 85 13.93 0.71 10.81
N ASP A 86 15.17 1.12 11.04
CA ASP A 86 15.91 1.94 10.08
C ASP A 86 16.40 1.13 8.87
N SER A 87 17.09 1.82 7.96
CA SER A 87 17.68 1.21 6.75
C SER A 87 18.78 0.19 7.04
N LEU A 88 19.32 0.16 8.27
CA LEU A 88 20.33 -0.79 8.74
C LEU A 88 19.70 -1.99 9.46
N GLY A 89 18.37 -2.03 9.58
CA GLY A 89 17.64 -3.08 10.30
C GLY A 89 17.68 -2.92 11.82
N SER A 90 18.14 -1.78 12.33
CA SER A 90 18.14 -1.49 13.76
C SER A 90 16.77 -0.96 14.19
N LYS A 91 16.24 -1.52 15.28
CA LYS A 91 14.99 -1.04 15.87
C LYS A 91 15.18 0.37 16.45
N LEU A 92 14.34 1.31 16.02
CA LEU A 92 14.35 2.67 16.52
C LEU A 92 13.81 2.72 17.95
N GLN A 93 14.52 3.41 18.86
CA GLN A 93 14.03 3.64 20.23
C GLN A 93 12.78 4.53 20.27
N LYS A 94 12.66 5.44 19.28
CA LYS A 94 11.48 6.28 19.09
C LYS A 94 11.01 6.12 17.65
N PRO A 95 9.79 5.61 17.42
CA PRO A 95 9.25 5.51 16.08
C PRO A 95 9.17 6.87 15.39
N ARG A 96 9.42 6.90 14.08
CA ARG A 96 9.38 8.13 13.28
C ARG A 96 8.18 8.07 12.34
N ILE A 97 7.28 9.03 12.42
CA ILE A 97 6.15 9.14 11.49
C ILE A 97 6.60 9.85 10.23
N VAL A 98 6.37 9.23 9.07
CA VAL A 98 6.71 9.77 7.76
C VAL A 98 5.49 9.69 6.85
N ASP A 99 5.06 10.84 6.33
CA ASP A 99 4.04 10.90 5.30
C ASP A 99 4.68 10.73 3.92
N LEU A 100 4.43 9.58 3.27
CA LEU A 100 4.97 9.29 1.94
C LEU A 100 4.37 10.18 0.85
N SER A 101 3.21 10.83 1.09
CA SER A 101 2.63 11.81 0.17
C SER A 101 3.56 13.01 -0.04
N GLN A 102 4.26 13.41 1.02
CA GLN A 102 5.23 14.51 1.05
C GLN A 102 6.65 14.08 0.69
N GLN A 103 6.89 12.78 0.49
CA GLN A 103 8.19 12.24 0.09
C GLN A 103 8.18 11.87 -1.39
N ILE A 104 9.17 12.37 -2.14
CA ILE A 104 9.32 12.06 -3.57
C ILE A 104 10.14 10.78 -3.76
N LEU A 105 11.19 10.61 -2.96
CA LEU A 105 12.17 9.52 -3.12
C LEU A 105 11.87 8.29 -2.26
N LEU A 106 10.96 8.41 -1.30
CA LEU A 106 10.61 7.34 -0.37
C LEU A 106 9.26 6.75 -0.76
N TYR A 107 9.23 5.43 -0.98
CA TYR A 107 8.02 4.71 -1.37
C TYR A 107 8.04 3.28 -0.84
N VAL A 108 6.85 2.69 -0.71
CA VAL A 108 6.71 1.30 -0.27
C VAL A 108 7.19 0.37 -1.38
N THR A 109 8.01 -0.62 -1.07
CA THR A 109 8.48 -1.65 -2.00
C THR A 109 7.76 -2.98 -1.84
N GLY A 110 7.19 -3.23 -0.66
CA GLY A 110 6.44 -4.43 -0.39
C GLY A 110 5.89 -4.44 1.02
N SER A 111 5.09 -5.46 1.30
CA SER A 111 4.50 -5.70 2.61
C SER A 111 5.29 -6.79 3.32
N ILE A 112 5.37 -6.70 4.63
CA ILE A 112 6.06 -7.67 5.48
C ILE A 112 5.06 -8.20 6.50
N ASP A 113 5.07 -9.51 6.74
CA ASP A 113 4.30 -10.11 7.81
C ASP A 113 4.98 -9.85 9.16
N GLU A 114 4.21 -9.63 10.23
CA GLU A 114 4.76 -9.29 11.55
C GLU A 114 5.79 -10.31 12.08
N LYS A 115 5.66 -11.56 11.65
CA LYS A 115 6.56 -12.66 12.01
C LYS A 115 7.95 -12.54 11.40
N ASP A 116 8.07 -11.83 10.28
CA ASP A 116 9.32 -11.67 9.51
C ASP A 116 10.07 -10.37 9.88
N ILE A 117 9.65 -9.70 10.96
CA ILE A 117 10.20 -8.42 11.44
C ILE A 117 11.35 -8.65 12.46
N ALA A 118 11.83 -9.89 12.59
CA ALA A 118 12.87 -10.31 13.54
C ALA A 118 14.01 -11.08 12.86
#